data_AF-A0A6A5G548-F1
#
_entry.id   AF-A0A6A5G548-F1
#
_cell.length_a   1.000
_cell.length_b   1.000
_cell.length_c   1.000
_cell.angle_alpha   90.00
_cell.angle_beta   90.00
_cell.angle_gamma   90.00
#
_symmetry.space_group_name_H-M   'P 1'
#
loop_
_entity.id
_entity.type
_entity.pdbx_description
1 polymer ?
#
loop_
_entity_poly.entity_id
_entity_poly.type
_entity_poly.pdbx_seq_one_letter_code
_entity_poly.pdbx_strand_id
1 'polypeptide(L)'
;MSDAVWIQVTNTTGTFGLVLSISSNCTLLALMMCKMSPVKGAYKNILIFFCAFTMFYSFVELFLRPIIHIYDDTLFVMQRKWFEMSAMVSHLTTTMYCGCYAMSFVLFALQFLYRYVATCKPLYTDLFQGVRFVFWIFGAFCVALSWEAAAFFLFPQSSRTQKMFLHIVKHSYGLDPNFVDYVPYRYFENDEGVRRIIMINIVGIIQHVIIMAISFGTLLYCAFKTYSTISQHKGMSVKTKELQMQLFRALVVQATIPTIFMYIPLLFLYACPLFNFQLGPLANYQTIMGQLYPGVDPLAVLFLITAYRKTLCSLVCLRPSTWRSSSTDSQNYEVTPRRPRSSTVSPRI
;
A
#
# COMPACT_ATOMS: atom_id res chain seq x y z
N MET A 1 12.33 -28.71 -15.91
CA MET A 1 10.91 -28.32 -15.83
C MET A 1 10.75 -27.10 -16.71
N SER A 2 9.69 -27.01 -17.54
CA SER A 2 9.47 -25.81 -18.35
C SER A 2 9.15 -24.62 -17.45
N ASP A 3 9.72 -23.44 -17.73
CA ASP A 3 9.45 -22.22 -16.95
C ASP A 3 7.98 -21.78 -17.09
N ALA A 4 7.23 -22.38 -18.02
CA ALA A 4 5.78 -22.25 -18.15
C ALA A 4 5.00 -22.57 -16.86
N VAL A 5 5.57 -23.31 -15.90
CA VAL A 5 4.95 -23.50 -14.58
C VAL A 5 4.66 -22.17 -13.88
N TRP A 6 5.52 -21.16 -14.07
CA TRP A 6 5.32 -19.82 -13.51
C TRP A 6 4.10 -19.11 -14.08
N ILE A 7 3.69 -19.44 -15.32
CA ILE A 7 2.45 -18.92 -15.91
C ILE A 7 1.25 -19.40 -15.10
N GLN A 8 1.20 -20.70 -14.80
CA GLN A 8 0.12 -21.30 -14.02
C GLN A 8 0.10 -20.76 -12.59
N VAL A 9 1.27 -20.62 -11.96
CA VAL A 9 1.40 -20.07 -10.61
C VAL A 9 0.92 -18.62 -10.59
N THR A 10 1.44 -17.74 -11.44
CA THR A 10 1.05 -16.31 -11.49
C THR A 10 -0.42 -16.11 -11.84
N ASN A 11 -1.02 -16.95 -12.68
CA ASN A 11 -2.47 -16.87 -12.98
C ASN A 11 -3.34 -17.30 -11.79
N THR A 12 -2.97 -18.41 -11.14
CA THR A 12 -3.68 -18.91 -9.96
C THR A 12 -3.58 -17.90 -8.82
N THR A 13 -2.37 -17.41 -8.55
CA THR A 13 -2.13 -16.39 -7.52
C THR A 13 -2.84 -15.07 -7.85
N GLY A 14 -2.83 -14.62 -9.11
CA GLY A 14 -3.53 -13.39 -9.51
C GLY A 14 -5.05 -13.48 -9.27
N THR A 15 -5.66 -14.62 -9.60
CA THR A 15 -7.09 -14.87 -9.37
C THR A 15 -7.39 -14.91 -7.87
N PHE A 16 -6.60 -15.67 -7.10
CA PHE A 16 -6.74 -15.76 -5.66
C PHE A 16 -6.54 -14.40 -4.98
N GLY A 17 -5.51 -13.65 -5.39
CA GLY A 17 -5.19 -12.32 -4.91
C GLY A 17 -6.30 -11.31 -5.16
N LEU A 18 -6.96 -11.37 -6.34
CA LEU A 18 -8.14 -10.54 -6.62
C LEU A 18 -9.30 -10.87 -5.69
N VAL A 19 -9.65 -12.16 -5.53
CA VAL A 19 -10.74 -12.57 -4.64
C VAL A 19 -10.45 -12.16 -3.20
N LEU A 20 -9.21 -12.35 -2.75
CA LEU A 20 -8.75 -11.94 -1.43
C LEU A 20 -8.86 -10.43 -1.26
N SER A 21 -8.40 -9.65 -2.24
CA SER A 21 -8.44 -8.18 -2.22
C SER A 21 -9.87 -7.65 -2.20
N ILE A 22 -10.75 -8.11 -3.09
CA ILE A 22 -12.14 -7.65 -3.12
C ILE A 22 -12.84 -8.02 -1.80
N SER A 23 -12.74 -9.27 -1.34
CA SER A 23 -13.45 -9.71 -0.14
C SER A 23 -12.99 -8.96 1.12
N SER A 24 -11.68 -8.80 1.32
CA SER A 24 -11.11 -8.13 2.48
C SER A 24 -11.35 -6.61 2.47
N ASN A 25 -11.11 -5.93 1.34
CA ASN A 25 -11.34 -4.49 1.22
C ASN A 25 -12.83 -4.14 1.31
N CYS A 26 -13.74 -4.92 0.71
CA CYS A 26 -15.19 -4.73 0.86
C CYS A 26 -15.63 -4.91 2.32
N THR A 27 -15.11 -5.93 3.01
CA THR A 27 -15.40 -6.14 4.43
C THR A 27 -14.91 -4.97 5.28
N LEU A 28 -13.67 -4.51 5.03
CA LEU A 28 -13.11 -3.36 5.73
C LEU A 28 -13.91 -2.08 5.48
N LEU A 29 -14.29 -1.82 4.23
CA LEU A 29 -15.16 -0.69 3.85
C LEU A 29 -16.52 -0.76 4.56
N ALA A 30 -17.17 -1.93 4.56
CA ALA A 30 -18.46 -2.13 5.24
C ALA A 30 -18.35 -1.79 6.74
N LEU A 31 -17.33 -2.31 7.43
CA LEU A 31 -17.09 -2.03 8.85
C LEU A 31 -16.71 -0.57 9.13
N MET A 32 -16.02 0.09 8.21
CA MET A 32 -15.72 1.52 8.30
C MET A 32 -16.98 2.38 8.14
N MET A 33 -17.96 1.93 7.37
CA MET A 33 -19.25 2.61 7.19
C MET A 33 -20.19 2.42 8.38
N CYS A 34 -20.01 1.38 9.19
CA CYS A 34 -20.75 1.20 10.43
C CYS A 34 -20.53 2.35 11.43
N LYS A 35 -21.61 2.78 12.12
CA LYS A 35 -21.57 3.86 13.15
C LYS A 35 -20.58 3.59 14.28
N MET A 36 -20.26 2.32 14.53
CA MET A 36 -19.34 1.87 15.58
C MET A 36 -17.86 1.89 15.16
N SER A 37 -17.55 2.32 13.93
CA SER A 37 -16.16 2.37 13.47
C SER A 37 -15.32 3.27 14.41
N PRO A 38 -14.14 2.79 14.86
CA PRO A 38 -13.20 3.61 15.62
C PRO A 38 -12.53 4.68 14.75
N VAL A 39 -12.68 4.59 13.43
CA VAL A 39 -12.07 5.48 12.44
C VAL A 39 -13.08 6.54 12.01
N LYS A 40 -12.78 7.81 12.25
CA LYS A 40 -13.64 8.95 11.92
C LYS A 40 -12.86 10.08 11.24
N GLY A 41 -13.58 10.99 10.60
CA GLY A 41 -13.03 12.20 9.99
C GLY A 41 -12.11 11.92 8.78
N ALA A 42 -11.14 12.79 8.56
CA ALA A 42 -10.20 12.74 7.45
C ALA A 42 -9.50 11.38 7.27
N TYR A 43 -9.16 10.71 8.38
CA TYR A 43 -8.52 9.39 8.34
C TYR A 43 -9.35 8.35 7.59
N LYS A 44 -10.68 8.43 7.77
CA LYS A 44 -11.62 7.53 7.12
C LYS A 44 -11.57 7.68 5.59
N ASN A 45 -11.47 8.90 5.09
CA ASN A 45 -11.43 9.18 3.66
C ASN A 45 -10.16 8.62 3.01
N ILE A 46 -9.01 8.76 3.69
CA ILE A 46 -7.73 8.20 3.22
C ILE A 46 -7.80 6.68 3.12
N LEU A 47 -8.29 6.02 4.17
CA LEU A 47 -8.44 4.56 4.21
C LEU A 47 -9.46 4.06 3.16
N ILE A 48 -10.57 4.77 2.94
CA ILE A 48 -11.54 4.43 1.87
C ILE A 48 -10.86 4.51 0.50
N PHE A 49 -10.15 5.60 0.22
CA PHE A 49 -9.43 5.77 -1.03
C PHE A 49 -8.39 4.65 -1.23
N PHE A 50 -7.68 4.31 -0.17
CA PHE A 50 -6.71 3.22 -0.20
C PHE A 50 -7.36 1.87 -0.52
N CYS A 51 -8.48 1.52 0.13
CA CYS A 51 -9.24 0.30 -0.20
C CYS A 51 -9.72 0.29 -1.65
N ALA A 52 -10.18 1.44 -2.17
CA ALA A 52 -10.61 1.55 -3.56
C ALA A 52 -9.43 1.34 -4.52
N PHE A 53 -8.29 1.94 -4.22
CA PHE A 53 -7.07 1.78 -5.00
C PHE A 53 -6.51 0.35 -4.96
N THR A 54 -6.49 -0.33 -3.81
CA THR A 54 -6.01 -1.71 -3.70
C THR A 54 -6.89 -2.70 -4.49
N MET A 55 -8.20 -2.49 -4.51
CA MET A 55 -9.11 -3.27 -5.38
C MET A 55 -8.86 -2.99 -6.86
N PHE A 56 -8.69 -1.72 -7.24
CA PHE A 56 -8.31 -1.34 -8.61
C PHE A 56 -6.97 -1.98 -9.02
N TYR A 57 -5.97 -1.91 -8.16
CA TYR A 57 -4.66 -2.51 -8.37
C TYR A 57 -4.75 -4.04 -8.59
N SER A 58 -5.54 -4.75 -7.79
CA SER A 58 -5.76 -6.19 -8.01
C SER A 58 -6.46 -6.49 -9.34
N PHE A 59 -7.35 -5.62 -9.80
CA PHE A 59 -7.94 -5.76 -11.13
C PHE A 59 -6.88 -5.57 -12.21
N VAL A 60 -6.00 -4.58 -12.07
CA VAL A 60 -4.86 -4.35 -12.98
C VAL A 60 -3.93 -5.58 -13.02
N GLU A 61 -3.59 -6.16 -11.87
CA GLU A 61 -2.80 -7.40 -11.77
C GLU A 61 -3.42 -8.56 -12.57
N LEU A 62 -4.74 -8.78 -12.41
CA LEU A 62 -5.45 -9.82 -13.15
C LEU A 62 -5.53 -9.50 -14.65
N PHE A 63 -5.78 -8.24 -15.01
CA PHE A 63 -5.94 -7.82 -16.39
C PHE A 63 -4.62 -7.92 -17.17
N LEU A 64 -3.52 -7.43 -16.59
CA LEU A 64 -2.22 -7.40 -17.25
C LEU A 64 -1.51 -8.76 -17.24
N ARG A 65 -1.86 -9.66 -16.30
CA ARG A 65 -1.24 -10.98 -16.12
C ARG A 65 0.30 -10.91 -16.21
N PRO A 66 0.93 -10.08 -15.36
CA PRO A 66 2.33 -9.74 -15.52
C PRO A 66 3.23 -10.94 -15.23
N ILE A 67 4.38 -10.98 -15.88
CA ILE A 67 5.49 -11.88 -15.54
C ILE A 67 6.79 -11.10 -15.54
N ILE A 68 7.70 -11.51 -14.67
CA ILE A 68 9.01 -10.90 -14.52
C ILE A 68 10.07 -11.96 -14.80
N HIS A 69 11.07 -11.60 -15.61
CA HIS A 69 12.16 -12.50 -15.96
C HIS A 69 13.47 -11.72 -16.03
N ILE A 70 14.56 -12.27 -15.48
CA ILE A 70 15.90 -11.68 -15.63
C ILE A 70 16.71 -12.50 -16.63
N TYR A 71 17.18 -11.86 -17.69
CA TYR A 71 18.00 -12.49 -18.74
C TYR A 71 19.00 -11.47 -19.31
N ASP A 72 20.27 -11.89 -19.47
CA ASP A 72 21.36 -11.06 -20.02
C ASP A 72 21.41 -9.65 -19.42
N ASP A 73 21.47 -9.58 -18.07
CA ASP A 73 21.55 -8.33 -17.30
C ASP A 73 20.39 -7.35 -17.55
N THR A 74 19.25 -7.90 -17.97
CA THR A 74 18.03 -7.16 -18.23
C THR A 74 16.89 -7.74 -17.41
N LEU A 75 16.25 -6.89 -16.61
CA LEU A 75 15.02 -7.22 -15.92
C LEU A 75 13.85 -6.91 -16.85
N PHE A 76 13.19 -7.95 -17.34
CA PHE A 76 12.00 -7.84 -18.18
C PHE A 76 10.75 -7.85 -17.32
N VAL A 77 9.98 -6.77 -17.37
CA VAL A 77 8.60 -6.73 -16.90
C VAL A 77 7.70 -6.92 -18.11
N MET A 78 6.94 -8.00 -18.15
CA MET A 78 6.14 -8.37 -19.32
C MET A 78 4.65 -8.45 -18.98
N GLN A 79 3.81 -7.94 -19.87
CA GLN A 79 2.35 -8.07 -19.83
C GLN A 79 1.90 -9.19 -20.77
N ARG A 80 0.95 -10.03 -20.34
CA ARG A 80 0.27 -11.01 -21.22
C ARG A 80 -1.13 -10.51 -21.60
N LYS A 81 -1.30 -10.07 -22.85
CA LYS A 81 -2.52 -9.44 -23.38
C LYS A 81 -3.65 -10.43 -23.63
N TRP A 82 -4.89 -10.00 -23.38
CA TRP A 82 -6.09 -10.80 -23.66
C TRP A 82 -6.50 -10.79 -25.13
N PHE A 83 -6.14 -9.73 -25.84
CA PHE A 83 -6.50 -9.47 -27.23
C PHE A 83 -5.37 -8.69 -27.91
N GLU A 84 -5.41 -8.60 -29.23
CA GLU A 84 -4.44 -7.80 -29.98
C GLU A 84 -4.63 -6.32 -29.68
N MET A 85 -3.53 -5.64 -29.38
CA MET A 85 -3.49 -4.22 -29.06
C MET A 85 -2.43 -3.57 -29.94
N SER A 86 -2.63 -2.31 -30.34
CA SER A 86 -1.59 -1.56 -31.02
C SER A 86 -0.34 -1.46 -30.14
N ALA A 87 0.83 -1.39 -30.75
CA ALA A 87 2.11 -1.36 -30.03
C ALA A 87 2.15 -0.25 -28.97
N MET A 88 1.64 0.94 -29.29
CA MET A 88 1.59 2.08 -28.37
C MET A 88 0.69 1.79 -27.15
N VAL A 89 -0.53 1.29 -27.36
CA VAL A 89 -1.46 1.04 -26.26
C VAL A 89 -0.96 -0.12 -25.40
N SER A 90 -0.39 -1.15 -26.03
CA SER A 90 0.25 -2.26 -25.32
C SER A 90 1.38 -1.78 -24.43
N HIS A 91 2.27 -0.93 -24.95
CA HIS A 91 3.40 -0.42 -24.18
C HIS A 91 2.95 0.46 -23.03
N LEU A 92 1.97 1.34 -23.27
CA LEU A 92 1.36 2.16 -22.24
C LEU A 92 0.74 1.31 -21.12
N THR A 93 0.01 0.23 -21.46
CA THR A 93 -0.56 -0.65 -20.44
C THR A 93 0.49 -1.42 -19.66
N THR A 94 1.61 -1.81 -20.30
CA THR A 94 2.73 -2.45 -19.61
C THR A 94 3.41 -1.47 -18.64
N THR A 95 3.62 -0.20 -19.02
CA THR A 95 4.26 0.81 -18.17
C THR A 95 3.34 1.30 -17.04
N MET A 96 2.02 1.35 -17.28
CA MET A 96 1.02 1.67 -16.24
C MET A 96 1.11 0.71 -15.05
N TYR A 97 1.51 -0.55 -15.27
CA TYR A 97 1.78 -1.50 -14.19
C TYR A 97 2.85 -0.98 -13.22
N CYS A 98 3.94 -0.42 -13.75
CA CYS A 98 5.00 0.18 -12.94
C CYS A 98 4.49 1.43 -12.19
N GLY A 99 3.67 2.27 -12.83
CA GLY A 99 3.03 3.41 -12.17
C GLY A 99 2.14 3.00 -10.99
N CYS A 100 1.44 1.87 -11.10
CA CYS A 100 0.62 1.31 -10.03
C CYS A 100 1.44 0.89 -8.78
N TYR A 101 2.67 0.41 -8.95
CA TYR A 101 3.60 0.17 -7.83
C TYR A 101 3.95 1.47 -7.11
N ALA A 102 4.31 2.50 -7.88
CA ALA A 102 4.65 3.82 -7.32
C ALA A 102 3.49 4.43 -6.54
N MET A 103 2.27 4.36 -7.07
CA MET A 103 1.06 4.82 -6.38
C MET A 103 0.88 4.10 -5.04
N SER A 104 1.10 2.78 -4.99
CA SER A 104 1.05 2.00 -3.75
C SER A 104 2.03 2.52 -2.70
N PHE A 105 3.28 2.77 -3.08
CA PHE A 105 4.32 3.27 -2.18
C PHE A 105 3.98 4.66 -1.61
N VAL A 106 3.51 5.57 -2.46
CA VAL A 106 3.19 6.95 -2.04
C VAL A 106 1.95 6.99 -1.16
N LEU A 107 0.93 6.19 -1.47
CA LEU A 107 -0.27 6.12 -0.62
C LEU A 107 0.03 5.57 0.77
N PHE A 108 0.96 4.61 0.90
CA PHE A 108 1.43 4.18 2.22
C PHE A 108 2.13 5.29 2.98
N ALA A 109 3.04 6.01 2.33
CA ALA A 109 3.71 7.16 2.93
C ALA A 109 2.68 8.21 3.39
N LEU A 110 1.64 8.45 2.58
CA LEU A 110 0.55 9.38 2.90
C LEU A 110 -0.28 8.95 4.11
N GLN A 111 -0.57 7.66 4.28
CA GLN A 111 -1.24 7.14 5.47
C GLN A 111 -0.44 7.43 6.75
N PHE A 112 0.87 7.18 6.72
CA PHE A 112 1.76 7.45 7.85
C PHE A 112 1.93 8.95 8.10
N LEU A 113 2.02 9.75 7.04
CA LEU A 113 2.07 11.20 7.15
C LEU A 113 0.82 11.75 7.82
N TYR A 114 -0.36 11.30 7.41
CA TYR A 114 -1.60 11.67 8.07
C TYR A 114 -1.59 11.28 9.55
N ARG A 115 -1.15 10.06 9.87
CA ARG A 115 -1.08 9.59 11.25
C ARG A 115 -0.18 10.47 12.11
N TYR A 116 0.98 10.84 11.57
CA TYR A 116 1.90 11.77 12.19
C TYR A 116 1.24 13.13 12.42
N VAL A 117 0.59 13.72 11.40
CA VAL A 117 -0.08 15.01 11.53
C VAL A 117 -1.19 14.96 12.59
N ALA A 118 -2.05 13.94 12.54
CA ALA A 118 -3.14 13.78 13.50
C ALA A 118 -2.67 13.61 14.96
N THR A 119 -1.49 13.03 15.17
CA THR A 119 -0.96 12.73 16.50
C THR A 119 -0.04 13.84 17.03
N CYS A 120 0.88 14.30 16.20
CA CYS A 120 1.97 15.20 16.58
C CYS A 120 1.67 16.67 16.27
N LYS A 121 0.78 16.93 15.32
CA LYS A 121 0.50 18.27 14.77
C LYS A 121 -1.01 18.45 14.49
N PRO A 122 -1.89 18.26 15.49
CA PRO A 122 -3.34 18.18 15.27
C PRO A 122 -3.95 19.43 14.61
N LEU A 123 -3.34 20.61 14.81
CA LEU A 123 -3.74 21.87 14.17
C LEU A 123 -3.65 21.84 12.63
N TYR A 124 -2.91 20.91 12.04
CA TYR A 124 -2.72 20.78 10.60
C TYR A 124 -3.58 19.66 9.97
N THR A 125 -4.48 19.05 10.74
CA THR A 125 -5.36 17.98 10.23
C THR A 125 -6.34 18.46 9.16
N ASP A 126 -6.64 19.77 9.12
CA ASP A 126 -7.46 20.39 8.09
C ASP A 126 -6.81 20.36 6.70
N LEU A 127 -5.50 20.06 6.59
CA LEU A 127 -4.84 19.85 5.29
C LEU A 127 -5.29 18.54 4.61
N PHE A 128 -5.91 17.62 5.35
CA PHE A 128 -6.36 16.32 4.86
C PHE A 128 -7.88 16.23 4.71
N GLN A 129 -8.56 17.38 4.66
CA GLN A 129 -10.01 17.47 4.58
C GLN A 129 -10.47 18.19 3.31
N GLY A 130 -11.68 17.85 2.85
CA GLY A 130 -12.34 18.48 1.71
C GLY A 130 -11.46 18.50 0.45
N VAL A 131 -11.41 19.64 -0.23
CA VAL A 131 -10.63 19.83 -1.47
C VAL A 131 -9.12 19.63 -1.25
N ARG A 132 -8.60 19.90 -0.04
CA ARG A 132 -7.16 19.76 0.24
C ARG A 132 -6.70 18.30 0.21
N PHE A 133 -7.59 17.37 0.57
CA PHE A 133 -7.33 15.93 0.41
C PHE A 133 -7.13 15.55 -1.06
N VAL A 134 -7.86 16.17 -1.99
CA VAL A 134 -7.73 15.90 -3.44
C VAL A 134 -6.33 16.29 -3.93
N PHE A 135 -5.74 17.36 -3.41
CA PHE A 135 -4.35 17.72 -3.77
C PHE A 135 -3.32 16.66 -3.35
N TRP A 136 -3.52 15.98 -2.22
CA TRP A 136 -2.66 14.86 -1.84
C TRP A 136 -2.79 13.68 -2.79
N ILE A 137 -4.03 13.34 -3.19
CA ILE A 137 -4.28 12.27 -4.16
C ILE A 137 -3.71 12.63 -5.53
N PHE A 138 -3.88 13.87 -5.97
CA PHE A 138 -3.30 14.36 -7.21
C PHE A 138 -1.76 14.31 -7.17
N GLY A 139 -1.14 14.73 -6.07
CA GLY A 139 0.31 14.62 -5.88
C GLY A 139 0.79 13.18 -5.94
N ALA A 140 0.07 12.24 -5.31
CA ALA A 140 0.38 10.81 -5.40
C ALA A 140 0.27 10.29 -6.84
N PHE A 141 -0.76 10.71 -7.57
CA PHE A 141 -0.93 10.38 -8.98
C PHE A 141 0.19 10.97 -9.85
N CYS A 142 0.63 12.21 -9.62
CA CYS A 142 1.76 12.79 -10.34
C CYS A 142 3.07 12.01 -10.13
N VAL A 143 3.32 11.54 -8.90
CA VAL A 143 4.50 10.69 -8.63
C VAL A 143 4.38 9.36 -9.35
N ALA A 144 3.20 8.73 -9.33
CA ALA A 144 2.94 7.49 -10.06
C ALA A 144 3.13 7.66 -11.58
N LEU A 145 2.60 8.74 -12.14
CA LEU A 145 2.76 9.10 -13.55
C LEU A 145 4.23 9.38 -13.90
N SER A 146 5.00 9.98 -13.00
CA SER A 146 6.43 10.21 -13.22
C SER A 146 7.22 8.90 -13.31
N TRP A 147 6.83 7.89 -12.52
CA TRP A 147 7.41 6.55 -12.59
C TRP A 147 7.04 5.84 -13.89
N GLU A 148 5.76 5.88 -14.27
CA GLU A 148 5.29 5.35 -15.55
C GLU A 148 5.99 6.01 -16.74
N ALA A 149 6.10 7.34 -16.74
CA ALA A 149 6.80 8.09 -17.78
C ALA A 149 8.29 7.69 -17.85
N ALA A 150 8.95 7.52 -16.70
CA ALA A 150 10.31 7.01 -16.67
C ALA A 150 10.40 5.58 -17.24
N ALA A 151 9.46 4.69 -16.89
CA ALA A 151 9.38 3.33 -17.44
C ALA A 151 9.21 3.35 -18.98
N PHE A 152 8.41 4.29 -19.50
CA PHE A 152 8.13 4.42 -20.94
C PHE A 152 9.29 5.05 -21.73
N PHE A 153 9.82 6.18 -21.26
CA PHE A 153 10.80 6.97 -22.02
C PHE A 153 12.25 6.55 -21.79
N LEU A 154 12.59 6.05 -20.59
CA LEU A 154 13.97 5.75 -20.21
C LEU A 154 14.34 4.27 -20.42
N PHE A 155 13.38 3.42 -20.79
CA PHE A 155 13.62 2.00 -21.09
C PHE A 155 13.02 1.61 -22.44
N PRO A 156 13.43 2.27 -23.54
CA PRO A 156 12.85 2.00 -24.85
C PRO A 156 13.16 0.57 -25.33
N GLN A 157 12.21 -0.02 -26.04
CA GLN A 157 12.42 -1.28 -26.74
C GLN A 157 13.41 -1.07 -27.89
N SER A 158 14.45 -1.91 -27.95
CA SER A 158 15.48 -1.92 -28.99
C SER A 158 15.49 -3.24 -29.74
N SER A 159 16.12 -3.30 -30.91
CA SER A 159 16.28 -4.55 -31.67
C SER A 159 16.99 -5.65 -30.86
N ARG A 160 17.89 -5.28 -29.95
CA ARG A 160 18.57 -6.22 -29.06
C ARG A 160 17.63 -6.76 -27.99
N THR A 161 16.90 -5.88 -27.28
CA THR A 161 15.93 -6.32 -26.27
C THR A 161 14.79 -7.14 -26.89
N GLN A 162 14.42 -6.85 -28.15
CA GLN A 162 13.44 -7.63 -28.88
C GLN A 162 13.93 -9.06 -29.15
N LYS A 163 15.19 -9.25 -29.57
CA LYS A 163 15.77 -10.60 -29.75
C LYS A 163 15.78 -11.39 -28.45
N MET A 164 16.18 -10.76 -27.34
CA MET A 164 16.18 -11.37 -26.02
C MET A 164 14.75 -11.74 -25.57
N PHE A 165 13.81 -10.82 -25.74
CA PHE A 165 12.40 -11.03 -25.46
C PHE A 165 11.82 -12.21 -26.23
N LEU A 166 12.05 -12.29 -27.55
CA LEU A 166 11.59 -13.40 -28.39
C LEU A 166 12.18 -14.73 -27.94
N HIS A 167 13.45 -14.74 -27.52
CA HIS A 167 14.09 -15.92 -26.95
C HIS A 167 13.41 -16.36 -25.65
N ILE A 168 13.20 -15.44 -24.69
CA ILE A 168 12.53 -15.72 -23.41
C ILE A 168 11.11 -16.24 -23.63
N VAL A 169 10.29 -15.53 -24.41
CA VAL A 169 8.89 -15.85 -24.68
C VAL A 169 8.76 -17.24 -25.31
N LYS A 170 9.63 -17.58 -26.26
CA LYS A 170 9.60 -18.87 -26.96
C LYS A 170 10.15 -20.02 -26.11
N HIS A 171 11.33 -19.85 -25.52
CA HIS A 171 12.07 -20.95 -24.90
C HIS A 171 11.77 -21.17 -23.42
N SER A 172 11.47 -20.12 -22.66
CA SER A 172 11.09 -20.25 -21.25
C SER A 172 9.59 -20.51 -21.10
N TYR A 173 8.77 -19.72 -21.80
CA TYR A 173 7.34 -19.66 -21.53
C TYR A 173 6.45 -20.34 -22.58
N GLY A 174 6.94 -20.57 -23.80
CA GLY A 174 6.15 -21.11 -24.90
C GLY A 174 4.97 -20.21 -25.29
N LEU A 175 5.13 -18.89 -25.16
CA LEU A 175 4.09 -17.90 -25.42
C LEU A 175 4.18 -17.37 -26.86
N ASP A 176 3.06 -16.85 -27.37
CA ASP A 176 3.02 -16.11 -28.63
C ASP A 176 3.50 -14.66 -28.39
N PRO A 177 4.59 -14.20 -29.04
CA PRO A 177 5.07 -12.83 -28.92
C PRO A 177 4.04 -11.76 -29.29
N ASN A 178 3.08 -12.06 -30.17
CA ASN A 178 2.03 -11.09 -30.56
C ASN A 178 1.12 -10.74 -29.37
N PHE A 179 1.00 -11.63 -28.38
CA PHE A 179 0.17 -11.47 -27.19
C PHE A 179 0.96 -11.09 -25.94
N VAL A 180 2.23 -10.71 -26.08
CA VAL A 180 3.07 -10.29 -24.96
C VAL A 180 3.74 -8.96 -25.30
N ASP A 181 3.82 -8.07 -24.33
CA ASP A 181 4.61 -6.85 -24.43
C ASP A 181 5.49 -6.69 -23.20
N TYR A 182 6.51 -5.83 -23.28
CA TYR A 182 7.56 -5.78 -22.26
C TYR A 182 8.18 -4.40 -22.06
N VAL A 183 8.69 -4.17 -20.85
CA VAL A 183 9.57 -3.06 -20.49
C VAL A 183 10.93 -3.65 -20.08
N PRO A 184 12.01 -3.38 -20.84
CA PRO A 184 13.33 -3.94 -20.58
C PRO A 184 14.18 -3.00 -19.69
N TYR A 185 14.27 -3.30 -18.39
CA TYR A 185 15.22 -2.64 -17.49
C TYR A 185 16.64 -3.19 -17.74
N ARG A 186 17.27 -2.71 -18.81
CA ARG A 186 18.60 -3.13 -19.27
C ARG A 186 19.67 -2.22 -18.68
N TYR A 187 20.64 -2.78 -17.97
CA TYR A 187 21.64 -1.99 -17.25
C TYR A 187 22.90 -1.77 -18.08
N PHE A 188 23.24 -2.75 -18.92
CA PHE A 188 24.51 -2.80 -19.61
C PHE A 188 24.35 -3.09 -21.10
N GLU A 189 25.32 -2.59 -21.85
CA GLU A 189 25.57 -2.87 -23.24
C GLU A 189 26.88 -3.62 -23.40
N ASN A 190 26.83 -4.78 -24.05
CA ASN A 190 28.04 -5.55 -24.38
C ASN A 190 28.32 -5.31 -25.86
N ASP A 191 29.22 -4.37 -26.14
CA ASP A 191 29.75 -4.10 -27.47
C ASP A 191 31.18 -4.65 -27.51
N GLU A 192 31.43 -5.60 -28.41
CA GLU A 192 32.77 -6.16 -28.66
C GLU A 192 33.48 -6.73 -27.40
N GLY A 193 32.71 -7.25 -26.44
CA GLY A 193 33.24 -7.80 -25.19
C GLY A 193 33.49 -6.77 -24.09
N VAL A 194 33.24 -5.48 -24.34
CA VAL A 194 33.30 -4.41 -23.34
C VAL A 194 31.90 -4.12 -22.81
N ARG A 195 31.72 -4.34 -21.51
CA ARG A 195 30.48 -4.04 -20.79
C ARG A 195 30.40 -2.55 -20.46
N ARG A 196 29.53 -1.81 -21.13
CA ARG A 196 29.27 -0.38 -20.92
C ARG A 196 27.95 -0.17 -20.20
N ILE A 197 27.86 0.84 -19.35
CA ILE A 197 26.64 1.19 -18.63
C ILE A 197 25.73 2.03 -19.53
N ILE A 198 24.44 1.69 -19.58
CA ILE A 198 23.43 2.48 -20.29
C ILE A 198 22.95 3.59 -19.34
N MET A 199 23.61 4.75 -19.40
CA MET A 199 23.39 5.85 -18.46
C MET A 199 21.93 6.30 -18.34
N ILE A 200 21.19 6.35 -19.46
CA ILE A 200 19.79 6.78 -19.44
C ILE A 200 18.88 5.81 -18.67
N ASN A 201 19.13 4.51 -18.79
CA ASN A 201 18.40 3.48 -18.04
C ASN A 201 18.75 3.55 -16.55
N ILE A 202 20.02 3.81 -16.21
CA ILE A 202 20.46 4.01 -14.82
C ILE A 202 19.76 5.22 -14.19
N VAL A 203 19.58 6.33 -14.93
CA VAL A 203 18.80 7.48 -14.46
C VAL A 203 17.36 7.05 -14.13
N GLY A 204 16.73 6.23 -14.96
CA GLY A 204 15.41 5.67 -14.69
C GLY A 204 15.36 4.84 -13.41
N ILE A 205 16.32 3.91 -13.24
CA ILE A 205 16.41 3.06 -12.05
C ILE A 205 16.66 3.90 -10.79
N ILE A 206 17.56 4.88 -10.85
CA ILE A 206 17.82 5.81 -9.74
C ILE A 206 16.55 6.59 -9.39
N GLN A 207 15.79 7.05 -10.37
CA GLN A 207 14.51 7.74 -10.13
C GLN A 207 13.52 6.84 -9.38
N HIS A 208 13.40 5.58 -9.78
CA HIS A 208 12.54 4.59 -9.11
C HIS A 208 12.98 4.36 -7.66
N VAL A 209 14.29 4.14 -7.45
CA VAL A 209 14.89 3.94 -6.13
C VAL A 209 14.71 5.18 -5.24
N ILE A 210 14.83 6.39 -5.78
CA ILE A 210 14.60 7.64 -5.03
C ILE A 210 13.14 7.73 -4.58
N ILE A 211 12.15 7.43 -5.45
CA ILE A 211 10.74 7.45 -5.06
C ILE A 211 10.48 6.42 -3.94
N MET A 212 11.04 5.21 -4.06
CA MET A 212 10.95 4.19 -3.00
C MET A 212 11.59 4.68 -1.70
N ALA A 213 12.81 5.23 -1.76
CA ALA A 213 13.55 5.71 -0.60
C ALA A 213 12.86 6.88 0.11
N ILE A 214 12.32 7.84 -0.64
CA ILE A 214 11.57 8.97 -0.07
C ILE A 214 10.27 8.48 0.57
N SER A 215 9.53 7.60 -0.10
CA SER A 215 8.26 7.05 0.42
C SER A 215 8.49 6.25 1.70
N PHE A 216 9.48 5.35 1.69
CA PHE A 216 9.83 4.54 2.84
C PHE A 216 10.46 5.37 3.98
N GLY A 217 11.32 6.33 3.65
CA GLY A 217 11.90 7.27 4.62
C GLY A 217 10.84 8.12 5.30
N THR A 218 9.85 8.62 4.55
CA THR A 218 8.70 9.35 5.09
C THR A 218 7.89 8.48 6.03
N LEU A 219 7.62 7.23 5.65
CA LEU A 219 6.94 6.24 6.48
C LEU A 219 7.69 6.04 7.80
N LEU A 220 9.00 5.73 7.76
CA LEU A 220 9.82 5.48 8.95
C LEU A 220 9.89 6.69 9.88
N TYR A 221 10.14 7.87 9.31
CA TYR A 221 10.19 9.13 10.07
C TYR A 221 8.86 9.40 10.77
N CYS A 222 7.75 9.31 10.04
CA CYS A 222 6.41 9.54 10.58
C CYS A 222 6.06 8.49 11.64
N ALA A 223 6.42 7.22 11.42
CA ALA A 223 6.21 6.14 12.38
C ALA A 223 6.95 6.42 13.70
N PHE A 224 8.25 6.73 13.62
CA PHE A 224 9.08 7.00 14.79
C PHE A 224 8.59 8.21 15.58
N LYS A 225 8.30 9.33 14.90
CA LYS A 225 7.79 10.55 15.56
C LYS A 225 6.43 10.33 16.21
N THR A 226 5.54 9.58 15.55
CA THR A 226 4.23 9.22 16.11
C THR A 226 4.40 8.41 17.39
N TYR A 227 5.22 7.36 17.36
CA TYR A 227 5.51 6.52 18.53
C TYR A 227 6.04 7.34 19.71
N SER A 228 7.09 8.15 19.45
CA SER A 228 7.73 8.99 20.46
C SER A 228 6.74 9.97 21.10
N THR A 229 5.87 10.57 20.30
CA THR A 229 4.87 11.53 20.81
C THR A 229 3.84 10.85 21.70
N ILE A 230 3.31 9.69 21.30
CA ILE A 230 2.34 8.94 22.11
C ILE A 230 2.97 8.46 23.42
N SER A 231 4.23 7.99 23.39
CA SER A 231 4.89 7.48 24.59
C SER A 231 5.16 8.58 25.62
N GLN A 232 5.58 9.76 25.16
CA GLN A 232 6.00 10.88 26.01
C GLN A 232 4.85 11.79 26.48
N HIS A 233 3.66 11.71 25.88
CA HIS A 233 2.53 12.55 26.29
C HIS A 233 2.04 12.19 27.70
N LYS A 234 2.33 13.07 28.67
CA LYS A 234 1.91 12.92 30.08
C LYS A 234 0.47 13.40 30.36
N GLY A 235 -0.10 14.24 29.49
CA GLY A 235 -1.45 14.82 29.66
C GLY A 235 -2.60 14.03 29.03
N MET A 236 -2.33 12.90 28.38
CA MET A 236 -3.35 12.08 27.72
C MET A 236 -3.95 11.07 28.72
N SER A 237 -5.27 10.90 28.71
CA SER A 237 -5.91 9.86 29.52
C SER A 237 -5.37 8.46 29.17
N VAL A 238 -5.30 7.57 30.16
CA VAL A 238 -4.80 6.19 29.97
C VAL A 238 -5.56 5.48 28.84
N LYS A 239 -6.89 5.61 28.82
CA LYS A 239 -7.77 5.01 27.82
C LYS A 239 -7.50 5.56 26.40
N THR A 240 -7.29 6.86 26.25
CA THR A 240 -6.96 7.46 24.96
C THR A 240 -5.57 7.03 24.49
N LYS A 241 -4.60 6.98 25.42
CA LYS A 241 -3.22 6.54 25.13
C LYS A 241 -3.18 5.09 24.65
N GLU A 242 -3.93 4.20 25.30
CA GLU A 242 -4.05 2.80 24.88
C GLU A 242 -4.65 2.65 23.48
N LEU A 243 -5.75 3.36 23.20
CA LEU A 243 -6.37 3.33 21.87
C LEU A 243 -5.42 3.85 20.77
N GLN A 244 -4.73 4.97 21.02
CA GLN A 244 -3.77 5.53 20.07
C GLN A 244 -2.58 4.60 19.83
N MET A 245 -2.07 3.95 20.89
CA MET A 245 -1.00 2.97 20.77
C MET A 245 -1.44 1.71 20.03
N GLN A 246 -2.68 1.26 20.25
CA GLN A 246 -3.23 0.13 19.52
C GLN A 246 -3.32 0.42 18.02
N LEU A 247 -3.91 1.56 17.63
CA LEU A 247 -4.00 1.96 16.23
C LEU A 247 -2.62 2.15 15.59
N PHE A 248 -1.66 2.67 16.35
CA PHE A 248 -0.27 2.80 15.89
C PHE A 248 0.40 1.45 15.67
N ARG A 249 0.26 0.49 16.61
CA ARG A 249 0.82 -0.87 16.45
C ARG A 249 0.23 -1.56 15.22
N ALA A 250 -1.08 -1.43 14.98
CA ALA A 250 -1.71 -1.95 13.78
C ALA A 250 -1.09 -1.35 12.50
N LEU A 251 -0.86 -0.02 12.50
CA LEU A 251 -0.23 0.67 11.38
C LEU A 251 1.23 0.23 11.15
N VAL A 252 2.01 0.00 12.22
CA VAL A 252 3.39 -0.54 12.10
C VAL A 252 3.40 -1.93 11.49
N VAL A 253 2.50 -2.82 11.93
CA VAL A 253 2.39 -4.16 11.33
C VAL A 253 1.95 -4.07 9.87
N GLN A 254 1.04 -3.15 9.54
CA GLN A 254 0.66 -2.89 8.15
C GLN A 254 1.84 -2.44 7.32
N ALA A 255 2.72 -1.55 7.80
CA ALA A 255 3.93 -1.16 7.07
C ALA A 255 4.89 -2.32 6.80
N THR A 256 4.93 -3.34 7.67
CA THR A 256 5.77 -4.52 7.45
C THR A 256 5.33 -5.32 6.23
N ILE A 257 4.03 -5.34 5.90
CA ILE A 257 3.48 -6.11 4.78
C ILE A 257 4.02 -5.62 3.42
N PRO A 258 3.83 -4.35 2.99
CA PRO A 258 4.41 -3.87 1.74
C PRO A 258 5.94 -3.84 1.77
N THR A 259 6.56 -3.74 2.96
CA THR A 259 8.02 -3.85 3.07
C THR A 259 8.52 -5.21 2.60
N ILE A 260 7.87 -6.30 3.08
CA ILE A 260 8.22 -7.68 2.74
C ILE A 260 7.71 -8.07 1.36
N PHE A 261 6.53 -7.62 0.95
CA PHE A 261 5.88 -8.06 -0.28
C PHE A 261 6.24 -7.20 -1.50
N MET A 262 6.67 -5.95 -1.31
CA MET A 262 6.94 -5.04 -2.43
C MET A 262 8.33 -4.40 -2.36
N TYR A 263 8.69 -3.72 -1.27
CA TYR A 263 9.94 -2.95 -1.22
C TYR A 263 11.19 -3.83 -1.31
N ILE A 264 11.37 -4.77 -0.38
CA ILE A 264 12.57 -5.62 -0.31
C ILE A 264 12.72 -6.44 -1.61
N PRO A 265 11.67 -7.18 -2.05
CA PRO A 265 11.73 -7.89 -3.31
C PRO A 265 12.06 -7.05 -4.54
N LEU A 266 11.46 -5.88 -4.70
CA LEU A 266 11.68 -5.04 -5.88
C LEU A 266 13.09 -4.43 -5.88
N LEU A 267 13.59 -3.99 -4.72
CA LEU A 267 14.99 -3.54 -4.58
C LEU A 267 15.98 -4.66 -4.90
N PHE A 268 15.70 -5.89 -4.46
CA PHE A 268 16.52 -7.05 -4.80
C PHE A 268 16.55 -7.30 -6.32
N LEU A 269 15.39 -7.25 -6.99
CA LEU A 269 15.32 -7.42 -8.44
C LEU A 269 16.06 -6.31 -9.20
N TYR A 270 16.02 -5.07 -8.74
CA TYR A 270 16.83 -3.99 -9.33
C TYR A 270 18.34 -4.18 -9.06
N ALA A 271 18.72 -4.77 -7.94
CA ALA A 271 20.12 -5.08 -7.66
C ALA A 271 20.64 -6.25 -8.52
N CYS A 272 19.79 -7.23 -8.87
CA CYS A 272 20.22 -8.46 -9.56
C CYS A 272 21.06 -8.22 -10.83
N PRO A 273 20.66 -7.37 -11.80
CA PRO A 273 21.47 -7.09 -12.98
C PRO A 273 22.82 -6.45 -12.69
N LEU A 274 22.95 -5.65 -11.62
CA LEU A 274 24.22 -5.03 -11.21
C LEU A 274 25.25 -6.05 -10.76
N PHE A 275 24.79 -7.13 -10.11
CA PHE A 275 25.60 -8.22 -9.57
C PHE A 275 25.64 -9.46 -10.47
N ASN A 276 25.11 -9.37 -11.70
CA ASN A 276 25.02 -10.48 -12.66
C ASN A 276 24.20 -11.68 -12.17
N PHE A 277 23.20 -11.45 -11.31
CA PHE A 277 22.31 -12.50 -10.85
C PHE A 277 21.23 -12.80 -11.90
N GLN A 278 21.45 -13.86 -12.67
CA GLN A 278 20.51 -14.34 -13.71
C GLN A 278 19.42 -15.21 -13.09
N LEU A 279 18.44 -14.59 -12.41
CA LEU A 279 17.34 -15.31 -11.78
C LEU A 279 16.42 -16.03 -12.77
N GLY A 280 16.45 -15.66 -14.06
CA GLY A 280 15.55 -16.21 -15.05
C GLY A 280 14.08 -16.04 -14.61
N PRO A 281 13.28 -17.11 -14.64
CA PRO A 281 11.87 -17.07 -14.28
C PRO A 281 11.62 -16.97 -12.77
N LEU A 282 12.62 -17.19 -11.91
CA LEU A 282 12.43 -17.08 -10.45
C LEU A 282 11.98 -15.67 -10.07
N ALA A 283 12.35 -14.65 -10.85
CA ALA A 283 11.93 -13.26 -10.65
C ALA A 283 10.39 -13.07 -10.63
N ASN A 284 9.61 -14.01 -11.15
CA ASN A 284 8.16 -14.05 -11.01
C ASN A 284 7.66 -14.13 -9.55
N TYR A 285 8.52 -14.46 -8.58
CA TYR A 285 8.15 -14.36 -7.17
C TYR A 285 7.67 -12.95 -6.81
N GLN A 286 8.22 -11.90 -7.44
CA GLN A 286 7.77 -10.53 -7.22
C GLN A 286 6.33 -10.32 -7.70
N THR A 287 5.97 -10.88 -8.85
CA THR A 287 4.59 -10.87 -9.33
C THR A 287 3.65 -11.49 -8.30
N ILE A 288 4.03 -12.65 -7.74
CA ILE A 288 3.22 -13.34 -6.72
C ILE A 288 3.02 -12.44 -5.49
N MET A 289 4.08 -11.79 -5.01
CA MET A 289 3.99 -10.91 -3.85
C MET A 289 3.13 -9.67 -4.14
N GLY A 290 3.27 -9.07 -5.33
CA GLY A 290 2.42 -7.97 -5.80
C GLY A 290 0.95 -8.36 -5.87
N GLN A 291 0.62 -9.57 -6.34
CA GLN A 291 -0.76 -10.05 -6.43
C GLN A 291 -1.42 -10.32 -5.07
N LEU A 292 -0.65 -10.79 -4.08
CA LEU A 292 -1.18 -11.14 -2.75
C LEU A 292 -1.31 -9.94 -1.81
N TYR A 293 -0.36 -9.00 -1.91
CA TYR A 293 -0.26 -7.82 -1.05
C TYR A 293 -1.60 -7.06 -0.83
N PRO A 294 -2.39 -6.73 -1.88
CA PRO A 294 -3.59 -5.90 -1.75
C PRO A 294 -4.72 -6.55 -0.94
N GLY A 295 -4.71 -7.87 -0.82
CA GLY A 295 -5.64 -8.62 0.02
C GLY A 295 -5.11 -8.93 1.41
N VAL A 296 -3.79 -9.09 1.56
CA VAL A 296 -3.16 -9.36 2.87
C VAL A 296 -3.19 -8.12 3.76
N ASP A 297 -2.95 -6.93 3.21
CA ASP A 297 -2.94 -5.67 3.97
C ASP A 297 -4.27 -5.36 4.69
N PRO A 298 -5.44 -5.31 4.03
CA PRO A 298 -6.72 -5.08 4.69
C PRO A 298 -7.09 -6.18 5.70
N LEU A 299 -6.69 -7.44 5.47
CA LEU A 299 -6.87 -8.50 6.47
C LEU A 299 -6.09 -8.21 7.76
N ALA A 300 -4.87 -7.69 7.65
CA ALA A 300 -4.12 -7.26 8.83
C ALA A 300 -4.85 -6.15 9.59
N VAL A 301 -5.43 -5.17 8.90
CA VAL A 301 -6.31 -4.15 9.53
C VAL A 301 -7.44 -4.81 10.31
N LEU A 302 -8.16 -5.74 9.68
CA LEU A 302 -9.34 -6.41 10.23
C LEU A 302 -9.03 -7.23 11.47
N PHE A 303 -7.91 -7.97 11.49
CA PHE A 303 -7.54 -8.84 12.60
C PHE A 303 -6.83 -8.12 13.76
N LEU A 304 -6.10 -7.04 13.48
CA LEU A 304 -5.31 -6.30 14.49
C LEU A 304 -6.15 -5.26 15.24
N ILE A 305 -7.14 -4.64 14.59
CA ILE A 305 -8.01 -3.66 15.25
C ILE A 305 -9.11 -4.38 16.01
N THR A 306 -9.05 -4.33 17.35
CA THR A 306 -9.96 -5.06 18.25
C THR A 306 -11.43 -4.78 17.95
N ALA A 307 -11.78 -3.55 17.59
CA ALA A 307 -13.16 -3.20 17.25
C ALA A 307 -13.64 -4.01 16.03
N TYR A 308 -12.87 -4.06 14.95
CA TYR A 308 -13.21 -4.81 13.74
C TYR A 308 -13.23 -6.32 13.99
N ARG A 309 -12.22 -6.86 14.68
CA ARG A 309 -12.20 -8.28 15.05
C ARG A 309 -13.41 -8.69 15.88
N LYS A 310 -13.80 -7.89 16.88
CA LYS A 310 -14.99 -8.16 17.71
C LYS A 310 -16.27 -8.14 16.88
N THR A 311 -16.42 -7.15 15.99
CA THR A 311 -17.59 -7.06 15.10
C THR A 311 -17.64 -8.27 14.15
N LEU A 312 -16.53 -8.67 13.55
CA LEU A 312 -16.46 -9.87 12.71
C LEU A 312 -16.84 -11.14 13.48
N CYS A 313 -16.28 -11.35 14.67
CA CYS A 313 -16.67 -12.48 15.51
C CYS A 313 -18.17 -12.43 15.86
N SER A 314 -18.75 -11.26 16.12
CA SER A 314 -20.19 -11.15 16.40
C SER A 314 -21.07 -11.49 15.19
N LEU A 315 -20.64 -11.12 13.98
CA LEU A 315 -21.35 -11.40 12.74
C LEU A 315 -21.26 -12.89 12.36
N VAL A 316 -20.08 -13.50 12.53
CA VAL A 316 -19.84 -14.92 12.21
C VAL A 316 -20.47 -15.85 13.25
N CYS A 317 -20.46 -15.47 14.54
CA CYS A 317 -21.00 -16.32 15.61
C CYS A 317 -22.51 -16.19 15.84
N LEU A 318 -23.26 -15.45 15.00
CA LEU A 318 -24.73 -15.26 15.09
C LEU A 318 -25.24 -15.03 16.53
N ARG A 319 -24.46 -14.35 17.39
CA ARG A 319 -24.94 -14.03 18.73
C ARG A 319 -25.84 -12.81 18.63
N PRO A 320 -27.14 -12.89 18.98
CA PRO A 320 -27.94 -11.69 19.15
C PRO A 320 -27.26 -10.87 20.24
N SER A 321 -26.74 -9.70 19.90
CA SER A 321 -26.27 -8.78 20.91
C SER A 321 -27.48 -8.36 21.74
N THR A 322 -27.68 -8.97 22.90
CA THR A 322 -28.50 -8.41 23.96
C THR A 322 -27.82 -7.12 24.41
N TRP A 323 -28.22 -6.03 23.79
CA TRP A 323 -27.82 -4.69 24.20
C TRP A 323 -28.47 -4.39 25.56
N ARG A 324 -27.72 -4.60 26.64
CA ARG A 324 -27.96 -3.84 27.86
C ARG A 324 -27.55 -2.40 27.57
N SER A 325 -28.55 -1.54 27.36
CA SER A 325 -28.41 -0.11 27.57
C SER A 325 -27.78 0.08 28.94
N SER A 326 -26.53 0.56 28.96
CA SER A 326 -25.99 1.23 30.14
C SER A 326 -26.75 2.54 30.22
N SER A 327 -27.96 2.48 30.78
CA SER A 327 -28.58 3.63 31.40
C SER A 327 -27.57 4.15 32.41
N THR A 328 -27.09 5.36 32.15
CA THR A 328 -26.43 6.24 33.10
C THR A 328 -27.02 5.98 34.49
N ASP A 329 -26.19 5.46 35.40
CA ASP A 329 -26.40 5.63 36.83
C ASP A 329 -26.37 7.15 37.06
N SER A 330 -27.55 7.76 37.06
CA SER A 330 -27.79 8.98 37.80
C SER A 330 -27.64 8.61 39.27
N GLN A 331 -26.41 8.64 39.77
CA GLN A 331 -26.18 8.79 41.19
C GLN A 331 -26.91 10.05 41.62
N ASN A 332 -27.99 9.85 42.37
CA ASN A 332 -28.66 10.87 43.14
C ASN A 332 -27.61 11.57 44.01
N TYR A 333 -27.15 12.73 43.58
CA TYR A 333 -26.65 13.73 44.51
C TYR A 333 -27.88 14.26 45.25
N GLU A 334 -28.14 13.69 46.43
CA GLU A 334 -28.97 14.29 47.46
C GLU A 334 -28.37 15.67 47.78
N VAL A 335 -28.98 16.72 47.23
CA VAL A 335 -28.73 18.10 47.64
C VAL A 335 -29.35 18.25 49.02
N THR A 336 -28.52 18.08 50.05
CA THR A 336 -28.86 18.49 51.41
C THR A 336 -29.15 20.00 51.41
N PRO A 337 -30.32 20.46 51.91
CA PRO A 337 -30.59 21.89 51.99
C PRO A 337 -29.71 22.51 53.09
N ARG A 338 -28.82 23.44 52.71
CA ARG A 338 -28.14 24.30 53.68
C ARG A 338 -29.18 25.18 54.38
N ARG A 339 -29.33 25.00 55.70
CA ARG A 339 -30.03 25.94 56.58
C ARG A 339 -29.40 27.34 56.47
N PRO A 340 -30.19 28.42 56.44
CA PRO A 340 -29.66 29.76 56.59
C PRO A 340 -29.15 29.97 58.03
N ARG A 341 -27.91 30.45 58.17
CA ARG A 341 -27.39 30.96 59.46
C ARG A 341 -28.14 32.24 59.80
N SER A 342 -28.95 32.20 60.85
CA SER A 342 -29.43 33.39 61.55
C SER A 342 -28.25 34.06 62.26
N SER A 343 -27.90 35.27 61.83
CA SER A 343 -27.02 36.16 62.57
C SER A 343 -27.87 37.15 63.37
N THR A 344 -28.13 36.81 64.63
CA THR A 344 -28.61 37.74 65.65
C THR A 344 -27.90 37.43 66.96
N VAL A 345 -26.86 38.22 67.29
CA VAL A 345 -26.45 38.50 68.67
C VAL A 345 -26.10 39.99 68.78
N SER A 346 -27.02 40.67 69.47
CA SER A 346 -27.01 41.89 70.30
C SER A 346 -25.78 42.80 70.49
N PRO A 347 -26.02 44.08 70.90
CA PRO A 347 -25.03 45.14 71.08
C PRO A 347 -24.51 45.24 72.53
N ARG A 348 -23.38 45.95 72.70
CA ARG A 348 -22.77 46.57 73.91
C ARG A 348 -21.31 46.90 73.52
N ILE A 349 -20.69 48.07 73.72
CA ILE A 349 -20.91 49.32 74.45
C ILE A 349 -20.30 50.42 73.59
#